data_AF-A0A378BIG8-F1
#
_entry.id   AF-A0A378BIG8-F1
#
_cell.length_a   1.000
_cell.length_b   1.000
_cell.length_c   1.000
_cell.angle_alpha   90.00
_cell.angle_beta   90.00
_cell.angle_gamma   90.00
#
_symmetry.space_group_name_H-M   'P 1'
#
loop_
_entity.id
_entity.type
_entity.pdbx_description
1 polymer ?
#
loop_
_entity_poly.entity_id
_entity_poly.type
_entity_poly.pdbx_seq_one_letter_code
_entity_poly.pdbx_strand_id
1 'polypeptide(L)'
;MALTAALKAQIAAWYKALQEQIPDFIPRPPAAADDRRCGENPRRGRGRHLAIEAPTGVGKTLSYLIPGIAIAREEQKTLVVSTANVALQDQIYSKDLPLLRKIIPDLRFTAAFGRGRYVCPRNLTALASTEPSQQDLLAFLDDDLTPNNQAEQKLCATLKQDLDSYRWDGLRDHTDKPSTMGYGAG
;
A
#
# COMPACT_ATOMS: atom_id res chain seq x y z
N MET A 1 3.57 -25.14 11.63
CA MET A 1 2.66 -25.22 12.79
C MET A 1 1.23 -25.28 12.27
N ALA A 2 0.48 -26.34 12.56
CA ALA A 2 -0.91 -26.44 12.09
C ALA A 2 -1.76 -25.33 12.73
N LEU A 3 -2.78 -24.82 12.02
CA LEU A 3 -3.72 -23.85 12.59
C LEU A 3 -4.31 -24.40 13.89
N THR A 4 -4.12 -23.69 14.99
CA THR A 4 -4.74 -24.01 16.27
C THR A 4 -6.26 -23.87 16.14
N ALA A 5 -7.01 -24.59 16.99
CA ALA A 5 -8.47 -24.45 17.02
C ALA A 5 -8.90 -22.99 17.32
N ALA A 6 -8.15 -22.30 18.19
CA ALA A 6 -8.36 -20.88 18.48
C ALA A 6 -8.20 -20.01 17.23
N LEU A 7 -7.15 -20.24 16.44
CA LEU A 7 -6.89 -19.47 15.22
C LEU A 7 -7.98 -19.68 14.16
N LYS A 8 -8.46 -20.93 14.00
CA LYS A 8 -9.59 -21.23 13.11
C LYS A 8 -10.87 -20.52 13.55
N ALA A 9 -11.14 -20.49 14.85
CA ALA A 9 -12.31 -19.80 15.41
C ALA A 9 -12.22 -18.29 15.19
N GLN A 10 -11.02 -17.71 15.34
CA GLN A 10 -10.77 -16.29 15.11
C GLN A 10 -10.95 -15.89 13.64
N ILE A 11 -10.41 -16.68 12.70
CA ILE A 11 -10.60 -16.47 11.26
C ILE A 11 -12.09 -16.52 10.92
N ALA A 12 -12.80 -17.53 11.42
CA ALA A 12 -14.24 -17.65 11.20
C ALA A 12 -15.03 -16.47 11.78
N ALA A 13 -14.66 -15.97 12.96
CA ALA A 13 -15.28 -14.80 13.59
C ALA A 13 -15.08 -13.54 12.74
N TRP A 14 -13.89 -13.33 12.19
CA TRP A 14 -13.61 -12.19 11.31
C TRP A 14 -14.36 -12.26 9.97
N TYR A 15 -14.47 -13.45 9.37
CA TYR A 15 -15.30 -13.63 8.17
C TYR A 15 -16.78 -13.34 8.43
N LYS A 16 -17.31 -13.75 9.59
CA LYS A 16 -18.69 -13.45 9.98
C LYS A 16 -18.90 -11.95 10.17
N ALA A 17 -18.00 -11.28 10.88
CA ALA A 17 -18.07 -9.83 11.08
C ALA A 17 -17.97 -9.05 9.75
N LEU A 18 -17.20 -9.56 8.78
CA LEU A 18 -17.11 -8.99 7.43
C LEU A 18 -18.44 -9.09 6.68
N GLN A 19 -19.11 -10.24 6.74
CA GLN A 19 -20.43 -10.46 6.14
C GLN A 19 -21.47 -9.48 6.68
N GLU A 20 -21.41 -9.17 7.97
CA GLU A 20 -22.36 -8.25 8.61
C GLU A 20 -22.10 -6.78 8.24
N GLN A 21 -20.85 -6.40 7.96
CA GLN A 21 -20.49 -5.01 7.61
C GLN A 21 -20.58 -4.69 6.11
N ILE A 22 -20.61 -5.68 5.24
CA ILE A 22 -20.66 -5.48 3.79
C ILE A 22 -21.98 -6.05 3.23
N PRO A 23 -22.95 -5.19 2.87
CA PRO A 23 -24.27 -5.63 2.45
C PRO A 23 -24.28 -6.50 1.18
N ASP A 24 -23.26 -6.36 0.32
CA ASP A 24 -23.12 -7.14 -0.92
C ASP A 24 -22.09 -8.28 -0.83
N PHE A 25 -21.59 -8.59 0.37
CA PHE A 25 -20.63 -9.69 0.52
C PHE A 25 -21.37 -11.02 0.44
N ILE A 26 -21.26 -11.66 -0.71
CA ILE A 26 -21.82 -13.00 -0.94
C ILE A 26 -20.73 -14.03 -0.63
N PRO A 27 -20.84 -14.80 0.47
CA PRO A 27 -19.96 -15.93 0.71
C PRO A 27 -20.20 -16.98 -0.37
N ARG A 28 -19.23 -17.16 -1.28
CA ARG A 28 -19.36 -18.11 -2.39
C ARG A 28 -18.66 -19.43 -2.05
N PRO A 29 -19.34 -20.59 -2.13
CA PRO A 29 -18.68 -21.89 -1.99
C PRO A 29 -18.04 -22.24 -3.34
N PRO A 30 -16.74 -21.97 -3.48
CA PRO A 30 -15.73 -23.04 -3.61
C PRO A 30 -14.61 -22.91 -2.55
N ALA A 31 -14.72 -21.92 -1.66
CA ALA A 31 -13.64 -21.45 -0.79
C ALA A 31 -13.38 -22.28 0.48
N ALA A 32 -14.24 -23.23 0.85
CA ALA A 32 -13.98 -24.11 2.01
C ALA A 32 -12.79 -25.06 1.80
N ALA A 33 -12.34 -25.26 0.56
CA ALA A 33 -11.12 -26.00 0.23
C ALA A 33 -9.87 -25.08 0.14
N ASP A 34 -10.06 -23.79 -0.17
CA ASP A 34 -8.99 -22.83 -0.46
C ASP A 34 -8.57 -22.03 0.79
N ASP A 35 -9.53 -21.63 1.63
CA ASP A 35 -9.29 -20.99 2.93
C ASP A 35 -8.66 -21.99 3.94
N ARG A 36 -9.01 -23.28 3.83
CA ARG A 36 -8.32 -24.37 4.54
C ARG A 36 -6.86 -24.53 4.10
N ARG A 37 -6.55 -24.30 2.82
CA ARG A 37 -5.19 -24.43 2.27
C ARG A 37 -4.32 -23.22 2.57
N CYS A 38 -4.86 -22.00 2.51
CA CYS A 38 -4.13 -20.80 2.93
C CYS A 38 -3.80 -20.80 4.42
N GLY A 39 -4.64 -21.44 5.25
CA GLY A 39 -4.35 -21.67 6.66
C GLY A 39 -3.38 -22.83 6.93
N GLU A 40 -3.32 -23.84 6.07
CA GLU A 40 -2.41 -24.97 6.25
C GLU A 40 -0.95 -24.55 6.07
N ASN A 41 -0.21 -24.58 7.18
CA ASN A 41 1.18 -24.16 7.22
C ASN A 41 2.04 -25.08 6.31
N PRO A 42 2.89 -24.51 5.43
CA PRO A 42 3.81 -25.21 4.51
C PRO A 42 4.79 -26.22 5.16
N ARG A 43 4.83 -26.29 6.48
CA ARG A 43 5.84 -27.02 7.26
C ARG A 43 5.53 -28.51 7.49
N ARG A 44 4.38 -29.02 7.06
CA ARG A 44 4.09 -30.47 7.11
C ARG A 44 4.33 -31.12 5.73
N GLY A 45 5.59 -31.34 5.37
CA GLY A 45 6.00 -32.31 4.34
C GLY A 45 5.45 -32.14 2.91
N ARG A 46 4.71 -31.07 2.61
CA ARG A 46 4.20 -30.75 1.28
C ARG A 46 4.39 -29.26 1.04
N GLY A 47 5.35 -28.92 0.18
CA GLY A 47 5.56 -27.62 -0.46
C GLY A 47 5.79 -26.43 0.46
N ARG A 48 6.99 -25.83 0.44
CA ARG A 48 7.30 -24.55 1.12
C ARG A 48 6.43 -23.37 0.64
N HIS A 49 5.82 -23.49 -0.55
CA HIS A 49 5.05 -22.46 -1.21
C HIS A 49 3.74 -23.06 -1.73
N LEU A 50 2.69 -22.24 -1.71
CA LEU A 50 1.36 -22.57 -2.21
C LEU A 50 1.07 -21.67 -3.41
N ALA A 51 0.70 -22.28 -4.54
CA ALA A 51 0.22 -21.57 -5.72
C ALA A 51 -1.28 -21.85 -5.87
N ILE A 52 -2.08 -20.78 -5.89
CA ILE A 52 -3.53 -20.83 -6.05
C ILE A 52 -3.90 -19.94 -7.24
N GLU A 53 -4.64 -20.51 -8.18
CA GLU A 53 -5.33 -19.74 -9.21
C GLU A 53 -6.73 -19.40 -8.74
N ALA A 54 -7.10 -18.14 -8.85
CA ALA A 54 -8.44 -17.68 -8.56
C ALA A 54 -8.91 -16.75 -9.70
N PRO A 55 -10.20 -16.70 -10.05
CA PRO A 55 -10.71 -15.74 -11.04
C PRO A 55 -10.78 -14.30 -10.51
N THR A 56 -10.92 -13.29 -11.37
CA THR A 56 -11.20 -11.91 -10.93
C THR A 56 -12.58 -11.81 -10.27
N GLY A 57 -12.76 -10.89 -9.32
CA GLY A 57 -14.05 -10.65 -8.65
C GLY A 57 -14.46 -11.66 -7.57
N VAL A 58 -13.61 -12.65 -7.23
CA VAL A 58 -13.93 -13.68 -6.21
C VAL A 58 -13.53 -13.31 -4.77
N GLY A 59 -13.09 -12.07 -4.54
CA GLY A 59 -12.67 -11.62 -3.20
C GLY A 59 -11.31 -12.14 -2.74
N LYS A 60 -10.41 -12.51 -3.67
CA LYS A 60 -9.07 -13.06 -3.38
C LYS A 60 -8.31 -12.30 -2.30
N THR A 61 -8.38 -10.97 -2.35
CA THR A 61 -7.67 -10.09 -1.43
C THR A 61 -8.02 -10.39 0.02
N LEU A 62 -9.30 -10.44 0.34
CA LEU A 62 -9.77 -10.74 1.69
C LEU A 62 -9.46 -12.18 2.08
N SER A 63 -9.52 -13.10 1.10
CA SER A 63 -9.23 -14.52 1.30
C SER A 63 -7.81 -14.82 1.78
N TYR A 64 -6.80 -14.05 1.34
CA TYR A 64 -5.43 -14.20 1.89
C TYR A 64 -5.15 -13.25 3.05
N LEU A 65 -5.78 -12.07 3.10
CA LEU A 65 -5.52 -11.09 4.17
C LEU A 65 -6.00 -11.58 5.52
N ILE A 66 -7.22 -12.10 5.63
CA ILE A 66 -7.81 -12.51 6.91
C ILE A 66 -6.99 -13.62 7.59
N PRO A 67 -6.76 -14.79 6.95
CA PRO A 67 -5.93 -15.84 7.55
C PRO A 67 -4.47 -15.39 7.70
N GLY A 68 -3.94 -14.61 6.75
CA GLY A 68 -2.58 -14.08 6.82
C GLY A 68 -2.35 -13.20 8.04
N ILE A 69 -3.27 -12.29 8.35
CA ILE A 69 -3.22 -11.40 9.53
C ILE A 69 -3.34 -12.23 10.81
N ALA A 70 -4.23 -13.23 10.83
CA ALA A 70 -4.42 -14.09 11.99
C ALA A 70 -3.12 -14.84 12.33
N ILE A 71 -2.52 -15.49 11.33
CA ILE A 71 -1.26 -16.24 11.47
C ILE A 71 -0.11 -15.29 11.85
N ALA A 72 -0.02 -14.13 11.20
CA ALA A 72 1.03 -13.15 11.48
C ALA A 72 0.96 -12.64 12.93
N ARG A 73 -0.24 -12.43 13.48
CA ARG A 73 -0.42 -12.05 14.88
C ARG A 73 -0.02 -13.16 15.85
N GLU A 74 -0.49 -14.37 15.61
CA GLU A 74 -0.18 -15.54 16.44
C GLU A 74 1.33 -15.84 16.46
N GLU A 75 1.99 -15.72 15.30
CA GLU A 75 3.43 -15.95 15.19
C GLU A 75 4.28 -14.71 15.48
N GLN A 76 3.68 -13.57 15.84
CA GLN A 76 4.35 -12.27 16.04
C GLN A 76 5.26 -11.87 14.87
N LYS A 77 4.77 -12.06 13.64
CA LYS A 77 5.48 -11.75 12.39
C LYS A 77 4.77 -10.66 11.60
N THR A 78 5.50 -10.09 10.65
CA THR A 78 4.96 -9.15 9.68
C THR A 78 4.40 -9.91 8.48
N LEU A 79 3.13 -9.66 8.13
CA LEU A 79 2.57 -10.10 6.85
C LEU A 79 3.01 -9.14 5.74
N VAL A 80 3.68 -9.67 4.72
CA VAL A 80 4.04 -8.92 3.52
C VAL A 80 3.14 -9.36 2.38
N VAL A 81 2.40 -8.41 1.80
CA VAL A 81 1.57 -8.63 0.62
C VAL A 81 2.22 -7.87 -0.54
N SER A 82 2.61 -8.59 -1.58
CA SER A 82 3.19 -8.02 -2.80
C SER A 82 2.18 -8.13 -3.94
N THR A 83 2.06 -7.07 -4.72
CA THR A 83 1.18 -6.99 -5.90
C THR A 83 1.96 -6.44 -7.11
N ALA A 84 1.36 -6.50 -8.29
CA ALA A 84 2.04 -6.20 -9.54
C ALA A 84 2.31 -4.71 -9.78
N ASN A 85 1.43 -3.82 -9.30
CA ASN A 85 1.54 -2.38 -9.56
C ASN A 85 0.98 -1.52 -8.41
N VAL A 86 1.26 -0.21 -8.46
CA VAL A 86 0.87 0.77 -7.43
C VAL A 86 -0.65 0.88 -7.31
N ALA A 87 -1.39 0.93 -8.42
CA ALA A 87 -2.85 1.02 -8.38
C ALA A 87 -3.51 -0.14 -7.60
N LEU A 88 -3.02 -1.37 -7.78
CA LEU A 88 -3.50 -2.52 -7.00
C LEU A 88 -3.08 -2.44 -5.53
N GLN A 89 -1.90 -1.89 -5.25
CA GLN A 89 -1.43 -1.67 -3.88
C GLN A 89 -2.30 -0.63 -3.17
N ASP A 90 -2.65 0.46 -3.85
CA ASP A 90 -3.50 1.51 -3.32
C ASP A 90 -4.93 1.03 -3.11
N GLN A 91 -5.45 0.14 -3.98
CA GLN A 91 -6.73 -0.51 -3.74
C GLN A 91 -6.71 -1.29 -2.42
N ILE A 92 -5.66 -2.07 -2.16
CA ILE A 92 -5.52 -2.82 -0.91
C ILE A 92 -5.40 -1.85 0.28
N TYR A 93 -4.60 -0.80 0.15
CA TYR A 93 -4.28 0.15 1.22
C TYR A 93 -5.42 1.10 1.59
N SER A 94 -6.17 1.59 0.60
CA SER A 94 -7.22 2.61 0.79
C SER A 94 -8.62 2.03 0.95
N LYS A 95 -8.88 0.79 0.50
CA LYS A 95 -10.20 0.16 0.56
C LYS A 95 -10.21 -1.07 1.45
N ASP A 96 -9.39 -2.08 1.12
CA ASP A 96 -9.47 -3.40 1.76
C ASP A 96 -8.96 -3.38 3.21
N LEU A 97 -7.80 -2.76 3.47
CA LEU A 97 -7.22 -2.67 4.82
C LEU A 97 -8.03 -1.79 5.78
N PRO A 98 -8.57 -0.62 5.38
CA PRO A 98 -9.48 0.16 6.22
C PRO A 98 -10.78 -0.58 6.56
N LEU A 99 -11.29 -1.39 5.63
CA LEU A 99 -12.43 -2.27 5.88
C LEU A 99 -12.10 -3.32 6.94
N LEU A 100 -10.94 -3.99 6.82
CA LEU A 100 -10.47 -4.93 7.84
C LEU A 100 -10.21 -4.26 9.19
N ARG A 101 -9.77 -3.00 9.21
CA ARG A 101 -9.58 -2.24 10.45
C ARG A 101 -10.88 -2.00 11.21
N LYS A 102 -12.04 -1.95 10.54
CA LYS A 102 -13.35 -1.88 11.23
C LYS A 102 -13.70 -3.15 11.99
N ILE A 103 -13.15 -4.29 11.58
CA ILE A 103 -13.36 -5.61 12.19
C ILE A 103 -12.23 -5.95 13.17
N ILE A 104 -11.03 -5.43 12.91
CA ILE A 104 -9.81 -5.65 13.65
C ILE A 104 -9.23 -4.27 14.04
N PRO A 105 -9.72 -3.63 15.12
CA PRO A 105 -9.43 -2.23 15.44
C PRO A 105 -7.94 -1.91 15.66
N ASP A 106 -7.18 -2.88 16.16
CA ASP A 106 -5.76 -2.81 16.45
C ASP A 106 -4.87 -3.21 15.25
N LEU A 107 -5.45 -3.35 14.06
CA LEU A 107 -4.70 -3.62 12.83
C LEU A 107 -3.79 -2.44 12.46
N ARG A 108 -2.48 -2.69 12.48
CA ARG A 108 -1.46 -1.78 11.97
C ARG A 108 -1.02 -2.23 10.58
N PHE A 109 -1.05 -1.32 9.62
CA PHE A 109 -0.60 -1.56 8.26
C PHE A 109 0.12 -0.33 7.71
N THR A 110 1.01 -0.55 6.76
CA THR A 110 1.75 0.50 6.05
C THR A 110 1.97 0.04 4.61
N ALA A 111 2.22 0.98 3.71
CA ALA A 111 2.57 0.71 2.32
C ALA A 111 4.05 1.03 2.10
N ALA A 112 4.73 0.21 1.29
CA ALA A 112 6.11 0.44 0.89
C ALA A 112 6.16 0.70 -0.61
N PHE A 113 6.85 1.77 -1.01
CA PHE A 113 7.04 2.17 -2.40
C PHE A 113 8.53 2.39 -2.68
N GLY A 114 8.93 2.29 -3.94
CA GLY A 114 10.31 2.56 -4.35
C GLY A 114 10.70 4.02 -4.10
N ARG A 115 11.97 4.27 -3.72
CA ARG A 115 12.49 5.61 -3.38
C ARG A 115 12.18 6.67 -4.45
N GLY A 116 12.29 6.32 -5.73
CA GLY A 116 12.04 7.24 -6.85
C GLY A 116 10.58 7.70 -6.99
N ARG A 117 9.65 7.15 -6.20
CA ARG A 117 8.26 7.60 -6.15
C ARG A 117 8.00 8.66 -5.08
N TYR A 118 8.95 8.89 -4.18
CA TYR A 118 8.82 9.93 -3.16
C TYR A 118 9.48 11.23 -3.61
N VAL A 119 8.80 12.34 -3.37
CA VAL A 119 9.39 13.67 -3.55
C VAL A 119 10.47 13.91 -2.50
N CYS A 120 11.57 14.52 -2.90
CA CYS A 120 12.60 15.00 -1.97
C CYS A 120 12.18 16.38 -1.43
N PRO A 121 11.88 16.53 -0.12
CA PRO A 121 11.44 17.83 0.43
C PRO A 121 12.47 18.95 0.26
N ARG A 122 13.76 18.57 0.27
CA ARG A 122 14.87 19.49 0.01
C ARG A 122 14.83 20.02 -1.42
N ASN A 123 14.75 19.14 -2.41
CA ASN A 123 14.71 19.56 -3.82
C ASN A 123 13.42 20.33 -4.12
N LEU A 124 12.29 19.92 -3.56
CA LEU A 124 11.02 20.64 -3.72
C LEU A 124 11.09 22.06 -3.15
N THR A 125 11.80 22.26 -2.03
CA THR A 125 12.02 23.58 -1.44
C THR A 125 12.92 24.46 -2.31
N ALA A 126 14.00 23.90 -2.86
CA ALA A 126 14.88 24.63 -3.78
C ALA A 126 14.13 25.08 -5.04
N LEU A 127 13.31 24.20 -5.63
CA LEU A 127 12.51 24.49 -6.84
C LEU A 127 11.34 25.47 -6.59
N ALA A 128 10.83 25.55 -5.35
CA ALA A 128 9.74 26.44 -4.98
C ALA A 128 10.21 27.86 -4.60
N SER A 129 11.51 28.07 -4.37
CA SER A 129 12.06 29.34 -3.87
C SER A 129 12.36 30.30 -5.02
N THR A 130 11.99 31.57 -4.85
CA THR A 130 12.20 32.64 -5.86
C THR A 130 13.59 33.28 -5.76
N GLU A 131 14.18 33.28 -4.56
CA GLU A 131 15.53 33.77 -4.28
C GLU A 131 16.41 32.56 -3.93
N PRO A 132 17.33 32.13 -4.80
CA PRO A 132 18.19 30.99 -4.51
C PRO A 132 19.16 31.35 -3.39
N SER A 133 19.10 30.64 -2.26
CA SER A 133 20.14 30.73 -1.24
C SER A 133 21.44 30.09 -1.74
N GLN A 134 22.60 30.43 -1.16
CA GLN A 134 23.87 29.78 -1.52
C GLN A 134 23.83 28.24 -1.37
N GLN A 135 22.95 27.70 -0.51
CA GLN A 135 22.72 26.26 -0.37
C GLN A 135 21.86 25.67 -1.50
N ASP A 136 21.00 26.47 -2.13
CA ASP A 136 20.21 26.09 -3.31
C ASP A 136 21.10 26.06 -4.57
N LEU A 137 22.05 27.01 -4.69
CA LEU A 137 23.07 27.03 -5.74
C LEU A 137 23.89 25.73 -5.84
N LEU A 138 24.16 25.07 -4.71
CA LEU A 138 24.82 23.76 -4.68
C LEU A 138 23.92 22.61 -5.17
N ALA A 139 22.59 22.74 -5.06
CA ALA A 139 21.64 21.77 -5.59
C ALA A 139 21.40 21.95 -7.10
N PHE A 140 21.63 23.15 -7.63
CA PHE A 140 21.60 23.45 -9.06
C PHE A 140 22.87 23.05 -9.81
N LEU A 141 23.92 22.58 -9.12
CA LEU A 141 25.14 22.06 -9.77
C LEU A 141 24.94 20.65 -10.36
N ASP A 142 23.87 19.95 -9.97
CA ASP A 142 23.34 18.82 -10.75
C ASP A 142 22.46 19.42 -11.87
N ASP A 143 23.02 19.51 -13.07
CA ASP A 143 22.59 20.26 -14.28
C ASP A 143 21.11 20.10 -14.75
N ASP A 144 20.28 19.27 -14.11
CA ASP A 144 18.93 18.91 -14.58
C ASP A 144 17.76 19.50 -13.74
N LEU A 145 18.04 20.32 -12.72
CA LEU A 145 17.01 20.79 -11.76
C LEU A 145 16.76 22.30 -11.79
N THR A 146 16.85 22.96 -12.94
CA THR A 146 16.39 24.34 -13.08
C THR A 146 14.93 24.39 -13.54
N PRO A 147 14.00 25.04 -12.81
CA PRO A 147 12.66 25.29 -13.33
C PRO A 147 12.77 26.15 -14.59
N ASN A 148 12.41 25.61 -15.75
CA ASN A 148 12.54 26.32 -17.02
C ASN A 148 11.38 27.29 -17.26
N ASN A 149 10.37 27.32 -16.36
CA ASN A 149 9.16 28.11 -16.55
C ASN A 149 8.53 28.61 -15.22
N GLN A 150 7.96 29.82 -15.21
CA GLN A 150 7.21 30.38 -14.07
C GLN A 150 6.03 29.50 -13.64
N ALA A 151 5.45 28.73 -14.57
CA ALA A 151 4.36 27.80 -14.28
C ALA A 151 4.83 26.60 -13.42
N GLU A 152 6.04 26.09 -13.66
CA GLU A 152 6.62 24.97 -12.90
C GLU A 152 6.97 25.39 -11.47
N GLN A 153 7.49 26.60 -11.30
CA GLN A 153 7.76 27.17 -9.97
C GLN A 153 6.48 27.30 -9.14
N LYS A 154 5.38 27.79 -9.73
CA LYS A 154 4.07 27.87 -9.06
C LYS A 154 3.53 26.49 -8.67
N LEU A 155 3.73 25.49 -9.53
CA LEU A 155 3.37 24.10 -9.23
C LEU A 155 4.17 23.57 -8.04
N CYS A 156 5.49 23.78 -8.03
CA CYS A 156 6.38 23.37 -6.93
C CYS A 156 6.01 24.03 -5.60
N ALA A 157 5.71 25.33 -5.62
CA ALA A 157 5.25 26.06 -4.43
C ALA A 157 3.93 25.50 -3.89
N THR A 158 3.00 25.15 -4.77
CA THR A 158 1.73 24.55 -4.35
C THR A 158 1.93 23.13 -3.79
N LEU A 159 2.77 22.32 -4.44
CA LEU A 159 3.10 20.96 -3.96
C LEU A 159 3.81 20.99 -2.61
N LYS A 160 4.68 21.98 -2.39
CA LYS A 160 5.32 22.21 -1.08
C LYS A 160 4.28 22.51 -0.02
N GLN A 161 3.33 23.41 -0.31
CA GLN A 161 2.25 23.73 0.62
C GLN A 161 1.38 22.49 0.95
N ASP A 162 1.08 21.65 -0.04
CA ASP A 162 0.31 20.43 0.18
C ASP A 162 1.07 19.39 1.01
N LEU A 163 2.39 19.30 0.83
CA LEU A 163 3.27 18.44 1.64
C LEU A 163 3.36 18.94 3.09
N ASP A 164 3.60 20.23 3.29
CA ASP A 164 3.73 20.85 4.61
C ASP A 164 2.41 20.81 5.41
N SER A 165 1.27 20.84 4.71
CA SER A 165 -0.07 20.72 5.31
C SER A 165 -0.56 19.29 5.48
N TYR A 166 0.25 18.27 5.15
CA TYR A 166 -0.11 16.85 5.16
C TYR A 166 -1.34 16.51 4.30
N ARG A 167 -1.67 17.34 3.32
CA ARG A 167 -2.72 17.06 2.33
C ARG A 167 -2.23 16.08 1.27
N TRP A 168 -0.91 16.02 1.08
CA TRP A 168 -0.22 15.08 0.21
C TRP A 168 0.86 14.34 1.00
N ASP A 169 0.97 13.04 0.79
CA ASP A 169 1.93 12.17 1.46
C ASP A 169 3.32 12.15 0.82
N GLY A 170 3.52 12.96 -0.22
CA GLY A 170 4.78 13.05 -0.97
C GLY A 170 4.97 11.93 -1.99
N LEU A 171 3.98 11.06 -2.19
CA LEU A 171 4.02 10.02 -3.21
C LEU A 171 3.59 10.59 -4.56
N ARG A 172 4.43 10.43 -5.58
CA ARG A 172 4.20 11.00 -6.93
C ARG A 172 2.85 10.61 -7.52
N ASP A 173 2.37 9.40 -7.27
CA ASP A 173 1.11 8.90 -7.86
C ASP A 173 -0.14 9.35 -7.08
N HIS A 174 0.03 9.95 -5.90
CA HIS A 174 -1.06 10.44 -5.04
C HIS A 174 -1.31 11.95 -5.19
N THR A 175 -0.93 12.52 -6.33
CA THR A 175 -1.17 13.94 -6.64
C THR A 175 -2.11 14.07 -7.83
N ASP A 176 -3.13 14.91 -7.70
CA ASP A 176 -4.07 15.23 -8.79
C ASP A 176 -3.44 16.16 -9.85
N LYS A 177 -2.22 16.62 -9.61
CA LYS A 177 -1.53 17.58 -10.47
C LYS A 177 -0.68 16.86 -11.51
N PRO A 178 -0.70 17.28 -12.79
CA PRO A 178 0.11 16.63 -13.82
C PRO A 178 1.59 16.75 -13.46
N SER A 179 2.23 15.61 -13.20
CA SER A 179 3.67 15.55 -12.97
C SER A 179 4.40 15.65 -14.32
N THR A 180 4.38 16.81 -14.97
CA THR A 180 5.41 17.19 -15.94
C THR A 180 6.64 17.69 -15.19
N MET A 181 7.13 16.90 -14.24
CA MET A 181 8.55 16.94 -13.88
C MET A 181 9.17 15.85 -14.72
N GLY A 182 9.70 16.27 -15.87
CA GLY A 182 10.35 15.40 -16.83
C GLY A 182 11.42 14.58 -16.13
N TYR A 183 11.33 13.26 -16.27
CA TYR A 183 12.53 12.46 -16.25
C TYR A 183 13.30 12.85 -17.52
N GLY A 184 14.33 13.67 -17.36
CA GLY A 184 15.47 13.61 -18.27
C GLY A 184 15.97 12.17 -18.24
N ALA A 185 15.79 11.47 -19.34
CA ALA A 185 16.39 10.17 -19.53
C ALA A 185 17.90 10.39 -19.68
N GLY A 186 18.66 9.90 -18.71
CA GLY A 186 20.11 9.73 -18.75
C GLY A 186 20.47 8.37 -18.20
#